data_AF-A0A5C8PFX2-F1
#
_entry.id   AF-A0A5C8PFX2-F1
#
_cell.length_a   1.000
_cell.length_b   1.000
_cell.length_c   1.000
_cell.angle_alpha   90.00
_cell.angle_beta   90.00
_cell.angle_gamma   90.00
#
_symmetry.space_group_name_H-M   'P 1'
#
loop_
_entity.id
_entity.type
_entity.pdbx_description
1 polymer ?
#
loop_
_entity_poly.entity_id
_entity_poly.type
_entity_poly.pdbx_seq_one_letter_code
_entity_poly.pdbx_strand_id
1 'polypeptide(L)'
;MAEQSDDFVLQQSTTTGLGDYIIPSAVSGFRTFLAVFGNGGVAEYVARLPDYSKWEHGWGVVSNASGGRITRNLLRSSTGSLIDWQAGDAMRVVHTITSADRLWQLRRKHYGSTEPPLKQKGMDWLDSTGAPTGTAHKLWDGTQWITVGTLNETTHKYLRNLTDDFPAWTAYTPVVTSSVGSFTSVSASGSYIQRGKLVAFRTIVTITTNGTAAGGVELTHPVAPIGPQQNCSAHANGPSNFTCWASILASPAKLILLKYDGTYPGASGMSLYANGVYEAA
;
A
#
# COMPACT_ATOMS: atom_id res chain seq x y z
N MET A 1 15.75 24.36 32.26
CA MET A 1 16.12 24.66 30.87
C MET A 1 14.82 25.07 30.19
N ALA A 2 14.63 26.35 29.89
CA ALA A 2 13.36 26.84 29.33
C ALA A 2 13.20 26.27 27.91
N GLU A 3 12.06 25.65 27.61
CA GLU A 3 11.72 25.23 26.25
C GLU A 3 11.75 26.47 25.35
N GLN A 4 12.61 26.41 24.34
CA GLN A 4 12.89 27.51 23.44
C GLN A 4 12.21 27.18 22.11
N SER A 5 11.15 27.89 21.74
CA SER A 5 10.42 27.60 20.49
C SER A 5 11.09 28.28 19.28
N ASP A 6 11.15 27.55 18.17
CA ASP A 6 11.65 28.01 16.87
C ASP A 6 10.69 29.02 16.19
N ASP A 7 9.49 29.20 16.76
CA ASP A 7 8.41 30.04 16.24
C ASP A 7 8.69 31.55 16.25
N PHE A 8 9.83 32.00 16.81
CA PHE A 8 10.17 33.42 16.98
C PHE A 8 11.46 33.82 16.25
N VAL A 9 11.65 33.43 14.98
CA VAL A 9 12.81 33.87 14.18
C VAL A 9 12.39 34.92 13.14
N LEU A 10 12.93 36.13 13.30
CA LEU A 10 12.73 37.26 12.38
C LEU A 10 13.93 38.19 12.43
N GLN A 11 14.51 38.47 11.27
CA GLN A 11 15.65 39.36 11.14
C GLN A 11 15.41 40.43 10.07
N GLN A 12 16.00 41.61 10.28
CA GLN A 12 16.09 42.61 9.23
C GLN A 12 17.27 42.28 8.32
N SER A 13 17.08 42.43 7.02
CA SER A 13 18.15 42.21 6.05
C SER A 13 18.61 43.50 5.41
N THR A 14 19.90 43.57 5.10
CA THR A 14 20.56 44.69 4.40
C THR A 14 20.99 44.32 2.98
N THR A 15 20.45 43.24 2.44
CA THR A 15 20.83 42.72 1.12
C THR A 15 20.37 43.67 0.02
N THR A 16 21.26 43.93 -0.92
CA THR A 16 20.95 44.58 -2.19
C THR A 16 21.36 43.65 -3.32
N GLY A 17 20.66 43.68 -4.44
CA GLY A 17 20.95 42.78 -5.55
C GLY A 17 20.29 41.41 -5.43
N LEU A 18 20.84 40.48 -6.19
CA LEU A 18 20.43 39.07 -6.27
C LEU A 18 21.20 38.14 -5.31
N GLY A 19 22.12 38.69 -4.49
CA GLY A 19 22.97 37.91 -3.59
C GLY A 19 22.23 37.30 -2.41
N ASP A 20 22.95 36.48 -1.63
CA ASP A 20 22.48 35.88 -0.39
C ASP A 20 21.97 36.90 0.61
N TYR A 21 21.03 36.48 1.46
CA TYR A 21 20.51 37.37 2.48
C TYR A 21 21.54 37.64 3.58
N ILE A 22 21.90 38.89 3.79
CA ILE A 22 22.68 39.39 4.93
C ILE A 22 21.69 39.80 6.01
N ILE A 23 21.70 39.11 7.15
CA ILE A 23 20.73 39.23 8.25
C ILE A 23 21.47 39.37 9.59
N PRO A 24 22.01 40.57 9.89
CA PRO A 24 22.96 40.75 10.99
C PRO A 24 22.31 40.83 12.37
N SER A 25 21.03 41.19 12.45
CA SER A 25 20.36 41.43 13.74
C SER A 25 18.91 40.93 13.74
N ALA A 26 18.46 40.47 14.90
CA ALA A 26 17.07 40.12 15.13
C ALA A 26 16.22 41.38 15.29
N VAL A 27 14.96 41.29 14.84
CA VAL A 27 13.95 42.28 15.19
C VAL A 27 13.65 42.15 16.69
N SER A 28 13.33 43.26 17.37
CA SER A 28 13.02 43.26 18.80
C SER A 28 11.94 42.21 19.15
N GLY A 29 12.22 41.38 20.17
CA GLY A 29 11.36 40.27 20.58
C GLY A 29 11.53 38.97 19.79
N PHE A 30 12.45 38.92 18.82
CA PHE A 30 12.74 37.72 18.01
C PHE A 30 14.18 37.25 18.17
N ARG A 31 14.46 36.04 17.67
CA ARG A 31 15.77 35.39 17.64
C ARG A 31 16.39 35.48 16.24
N THR A 32 17.70 35.26 16.16
CA THR A 32 18.42 35.15 14.88
C THR A 32 18.32 33.74 14.32
N PHE A 33 18.41 33.60 12.99
CA PHE A 33 18.52 32.31 12.32
C PHE A 33 19.74 31.54 12.81
N LEU A 34 20.88 32.22 13.02
CA LEU A 34 22.09 31.58 13.52
C LEU A 34 21.92 30.99 14.93
N ALA A 35 21.16 31.65 15.81
CA ALA A 35 20.92 31.17 17.17
C ALA A 35 19.95 29.98 17.24
N VAL A 36 19.14 29.77 16.19
CA VAL A 36 18.15 28.69 16.12
C VAL A 36 18.68 27.49 15.31
N PHE A 37 19.18 27.74 14.10
CA PHE A 37 19.59 26.68 13.18
C PHE A 37 21.09 26.35 13.24
N GLY A 38 21.92 27.23 13.82
CA GLY A 38 23.37 27.08 13.85
C GLY A 38 24.05 27.36 12.49
N ASN A 39 25.39 27.44 12.52
CA ASN A 39 26.19 27.61 11.31
C ASN A 39 26.19 26.31 10.48
N GLY A 40 25.86 26.40 9.19
CA GLY A 40 25.65 25.26 8.30
C GLY A 40 24.25 24.65 8.37
N GLY A 41 23.38 25.15 9.26
CA GLY A 41 22.00 24.69 9.38
C GLY A 41 21.16 25.11 8.15
N VAL A 42 20.15 24.33 7.81
CA VAL A 42 19.22 24.66 6.72
C VAL A 42 17.95 25.29 7.31
N ALA A 43 17.52 26.41 6.74
CA ALA A 43 16.30 27.10 7.16
C ALA A 43 15.42 27.48 5.96
N GLU A 44 14.11 27.35 6.14
CA GLU A 44 13.10 27.92 5.25
C GLU A 44 12.82 29.36 5.67
N TYR A 45 12.63 30.23 4.67
CA TYR A 45 12.49 31.66 4.86
C TYR A 45 11.42 32.25 3.96
N VAL A 46 10.73 33.28 4.48
CA VAL A 46 10.04 34.29 3.67
C VAL A 46 10.74 35.62 3.83
N ALA A 47 11.29 36.15 2.74
CA ALA A 47 11.82 37.51 2.65
C ALA A 47 10.76 38.42 2.03
N ARG A 48 10.41 39.52 2.69
CA ARG A 48 9.35 40.41 2.21
C ARG A 48 9.52 41.85 2.66
N LEU A 49 8.89 42.77 1.93
CA LEU A 49 8.60 44.11 2.41
C LEU A 49 7.40 44.09 3.39
N PRO A 50 7.28 45.07 4.30
CA PRO A 50 6.18 45.14 5.26
C PRO A 50 4.79 45.26 4.60
N ASP A 51 4.74 45.84 3.40
CA ASP A 51 3.53 46.05 2.59
C ASP A 51 3.20 44.87 1.67
N TYR A 52 4.02 43.80 1.67
CA TYR A 52 3.90 42.62 0.81
C TYR A 52 4.01 42.88 -0.70
N SER A 53 4.44 44.07 -1.13
CA SER A 53 4.58 44.39 -2.56
C SER A 53 5.69 43.60 -3.25
N LYS A 54 6.73 43.22 -2.49
CA LYS A 54 7.77 42.26 -2.88
C LYS A 54 7.90 41.15 -1.85
N TRP A 55 7.92 39.91 -2.32
CA TRP A 55 8.16 38.76 -1.46
C TRP A 55 8.86 37.61 -2.20
N GLU A 56 9.63 36.84 -1.44
CA GLU A 56 10.31 35.64 -1.86
C GLU A 56 10.18 34.56 -0.77
N HIS A 57 9.82 33.35 -1.18
CA HIS A 57 9.80 32.15 -0.35
C HIS A 57 10.84 31.16 -0.87
N GLY A 58 11.68 30.66 0.03
CA GLY A 58 12.76 29.76 -0.32
C GLY A 58 13.37 29.08 0.89
N TRP A 59 14.46 28.37 0.66
CA TRP A 59 15.26 27.77 1.71
C TRP A 59 16.74 28.04 1.47
N GLY A 60 17.55 27.90 2.50
CA GLY A 60 18.98 28.19 2.40
C GLY A 60 19.79 27.65 3.55
N VAL A 61 21.10 27.72 3.39
CA VAL A 61 22.09 27.37 4.42
C VAL A 61 22.44 28.62 5.21
N VAL A 62 22.23 28.56 6.52
CA VAL A 62 22.58 29.60 7.48
C VAL A 62 24.09 29.61 7.69
N SER A 63 24.72 30.78 7.67
CA SER A 63 26.13 30.93 8.03
C SER A 63 26.38 32.10 8.95
N ASN A 64 27.49 32.04 9.68
CA ASN A 64 27.96 33.14 10.55
C ASN A 64 28.71 34.25 9.79
N ALA A 65 28.81 34.16 8.46
CA ALA A 65 29.50 35.15 7.64
C ALA A 65 28.80 36.53 7.75
N SER A 66 29.60 37.59 7.86
CA SER A 66 29.11 38.99 7.94
C SER A 66 28.04 39.24 9.03
N GLY A 67 28.08 38.50 10.15
CA GLY A 67 27.11 38.65 11.25
C GLY A 67 25.81 37.86 11.07
N GLY A 68 25.68 37.07 10.01
CA GLY A 68 24.52 36.23 9.73
C GLY A 68 24.15 36.28 8.25
N ARG A 69 24.13 35.13 7.59
CA ARG A 69 23.65 34.99 6.22
C ARG A 69 22.76 33.77 6.04
N ILE A 70 21.93 33.80 5.00
CA ILE A 70 21.25 32.62 4.47
C ILE A 70 21.33 32.62 2.94
N THR A 71 21.76 31.49 2.37
CA THR A 71 21.78 31.32 0.92
C THR A 71 20.37 31.30 0.32
N ARG A 72 20.23 31.54 -0.99
CA ARG A 72 18.91 31.67 -1.62
C ARG A 72 18.63 30.53 -2.60
N ASN A 73 17.89 29.51 -2.16
CA ASN A 73 17.25 28.54 -3.05
C ASN A 73 15.75 28.86 -3.17
N LEU A 74 15.38 29.45 -4.30
CA LEU A 74 14.02 29.93 -4.55
C LEU A 74 13.02 28.77 -4.66
N LEU A 75 11.89 28.90 -3.96
CA LEU A 75 10.70 28.07 -4.18
C LEU A 75 9.62 28.86 -4.96
N ARG A 76 9.36 30.10 -4.55
CA ARG A 76 8.38 30.99 -5.20
C ARG A 76 8.66 32.46 -4.85
N SER A 77 8.27 33.39 -5.71
CA SER A 77 8.32 34.83 -5.41
C SER A 77 7.18 35.58 -6.07
N SER A 78 7.07 36.88 -5.81
CA SER A 78 6.14 37.78 -6.50
C SER A 78 6.47 37.99 -7.99
N THR A 79 7.66 37.59 -8.45
CA THR A 79 8.10 37.76 -9.86
C THR A 79 8.38 36.44 -10.58
N GLY A 80 8.35 35.31 -9.88
CA GLY A 80 8.74 34.00 -10.43
C GLY A 80 10.25 33.80 -10.58
N SER A 81 11.08 34.75 -10.12
CA SER A 81 12.54 34.69 -10.08
C SER A 81 13.07 35.27 -8.77
N LEU A 82 14.38 35.19 -8.52
CA LEU A 82 14.97 35.83 -7.34
C LEU A 82 14.66 37.33 -7.35
N ILE A 83 14.24 37.87 -6.20
CA ILE A 83 13.97 39.31 -6.08
C ILE A 83 15.30 40.08 -6.09
N ASP A 84 15.39 41.08 -6.95
CA ASP A 84 16.48 42.05 -6.98
C ASP A 84 16.19 43.18 -5.99
N TRP A 85 16.76 43.05 -4.78
CA TRP A 85 16.50 43.96 -3.67
C TRP A 85 17.22 45.28 -3.86
N GLN A 86 16.51 46.39 -3.68
CA GLN A 86 17.06 47.73 -3.88
C GLN A 86 17.53 48.32 -2.56
N ALA A 87 18.53 49.22 -2.61
CA ALA A 87 18.91 49.99 -1.44
C ALA A 87 17.69 50.79 -0.93
N GLY A 88 17.39 50.64 0.37
CA GLY A 88 16.21 51.26 1.00
C GLY A 88 14.98 50.34 1.11
N ASP A 89 14.98 49.16 0.50
CA ASP A 89 13.95 48.14 0.75
C ASP A 89 14.01 47.71 2.24
N ALA A 90 12.92 47.95 3.00
CA ALA A 90 12.83 47.61 4.42
C ALA A 90 12.57 46.10 4.66
N MET A 91 13.44 45.27 4.09
CA MET A 91 13.24 43.83 4.01
C MET A 91 13.33 43.13 5.36
N ARG A 92 12.35 42.26 5.61
CA ARG A 92 12.33 41.33 6.73
C ARG A 92 12.40 39.90 6.23
N VAL A 93 13.24 39.10 6.88
CA VAL A 93 13.38 37.66 6.63
C VAL A 93 12.84 36.94 7.85
N VAL A 94 11.77 36.19 7.65
CA VAL A 94 11.03 35.47 8.71
C VAL A 94 11.23 33.98 8.50
N HIS A 95 11.46 33.23 9.57
CA HIS A 95 11.29 31.78 9.50
C HIS A 95 9.79 31.48 9.53
N THR A 96 9.30 30.74 8.55
CA THR A 96 7.94 30.24 8.58
C THR A 96 7.98 28.74 8.79
N ILE A 97 7.46 28.26 9.91
CA ILE A 97 6.88 26.91 9.93
C ILE A 97 5.48 27.11 9.39
N THR A 98 5.24 26.87 8.09
CA THR A 98 3.84 26.88 7.67
C THR A 98 3.14 25.67 8.31
N SER A 99 1.88 25.83 8.71
CA SER A 99 1.03 24.70 9.14
C SER A 99 0.86 23.65 8.04
N ALA A 100 1.17 23.99 6.79
CA ALA A 100 1.32 23.05 5.70
C ALA A 100 2.64 22.26 5.79
N ASP A 101 3.75 22.85 6.23
CA ASP A 101 5.08 22.23 6.28
C ASP A 101 5.25 21.14 7.34
N ARG A 102 4.49 21.15 8.45
CA ARG A 102 4.50 19.99 9.37
C ARG A 102 3.94 18.72 8.72
N LEU A 103 3.02 18.87 7.77
CA LEU A 103 2.39 17.77 7.01
C LEU A 103 3.04 17.56 5.63
N TRP A 104 3.69 18.57 5.07
CA TRP A 104 4.34 18.57 3.76
C TRP A 104 5.83 18.23 3.80
N GLN A 105 6.56 18.60 4.84
CA GLN A 105 7.93 18.11 5.04
C GLN A 105 7.95 16.61 5.35
N LEU A 106 6.87 16.07 5.93
CA LEU A 106 6.60 14.63 6.00
C LEU A 106 6.16 13.99 4.66
N ARG A 107 5.78 14.78 3.64
CA ARG A 107 5.14 14.27 2.41
C ARG A 107 5.86 14.55 1.09
N ARG A 108 6.79 15.53 0.96
CA ARG A 108 7.06 16.10 -0.38
C ARG A 108 8.46 16.15 -0.97
N LYS A 109 9.59 15.92 -0.30
CA LYS A 109 10.87 15.91 -1.03
C LYS A 109 11.88 14.88 -0.54
N HIS A 110 11.73 13.68 -1.10
CA HIS A 110 12.84 12.80 -1.40
C HIS A 110 13.49 13.26 -2.71
N TYR A 111 14.81 13.46 -2.71
CA TYR A 111 15.61 13.55 -3.94
C TYR A 111 16.90 12.74 -3.73
N GLY A 112 16.98 11.59 -4.41
CA GLY A 112 18.25 10.95 -4.73
C GLY A 112 18.82 9.98 -3.70
N SER A 113 18.59 8.69 -3.95
CA SER A 113 19.60 7.62 -3.85
C SER A 113 20.54 7.60 -2.62
N THR A 114 20.01 7.18 -1.48
CA THR A 114 20.56 6.12 -0.58
C THR A 114 19.52 5.91 0.53
N GLU A 115 19.44 4.70 1.07
CA GLU A 115 18.47 4.35 2.12
C GLU A 115 18.56 5.35 3.30
N PRO A 116 17.45 5.97 3.75
CA PRO A 116 17.50 6.90 4.86
C PRO A 116 17.79 6.15 6.18
N PRO A 117 18.72 6.62 7.03
CA PRO A 117 19.09 5.99 8.30
C PRO A 117 17.93 5.76 9.26
N LEU A 118 16.81 6.48 9.08
CA LEU A 118 15.60 6.39 9.90
C LEU A 118 14.88 5.03 9.76
N LYS A 119 15.15 4.24 8.72
CA LYS A 119 14.57 2.89 8.53
C LYS A 119 15.09 1.86 9.55
N GLN A 120 16.33 2.02 10.05
CA GLN A 120 16.88 1.19 11.15
C GLN A 120 16.12 1.32 12.48
N LYS A 121 15.22 2.31 12.59
CA LYS A 121 14.37 2.54 13.77
C LYS A 121 12.91 2.07 13.57
N GLY A 122 12.61 1.31 12.52
CA GLY A 122 11.32 0.64 12.33
C GLY A 122 10.19 1.54 11.78
N MET A 123 10.51 2.54 10.97
CA MET A 123 9.52 3.39 10.30
C MET A 123 9.44 3.11 8.79
N ASP A 124 8.23 3.19 8.23
CA ASP A 124 7.93 2.90 6.84
C ASP A 124 8.49 3.94 5.86
N TRP A 125 8.91 3.48 4.68
CA TRP A 125 9.47 4.31 3.60
C TRP A 125 8.66 4.15 2.31
N LEU A 126 8.38 5.25 1.63
CA LEU A 126 7.67 5.33 0.34
C LEU A 126 8.60 5.98 -0.70
N ASP A 127 8.90 5.28 -1.79
CA ASP A 127 9.64 5.82 -2.93
C ASP A 127 8.70 6.08 -4.10
N SER A 128 8.96 7.15 -4.84
CA SER A 128 8.24 7.51 -6.06
C SER A 128 9.21 7.93 -7.16
N THR A 129 10.38 7.30 -7.28
CA THR A 129 11.23 7.50 -8.46
C THR A 129 10.58 6.88 -9.69
N GLY A 130 9.95 7.74 -10.50
CA GLY A 130 9.41 7.43 -11.83
C GLY A 130 7.99 7.94 -11.99
N ALA A 131 7.84 9.07 -12.69
CA ALA A 131 6.61 9.69 -13.24
C ALA A 131 5.26 9.46 -12.51
N PRO A 132 4.52 10.52 -12.10
CA PRO A 132 3.20 10.39 -11.49
C PRO A 132 2.12 10.10 -12.56
N THR A 133 2.31 9.06 -13.35
CA THR A 133 1.28 8.53 -14.27
C THR A 133 0.88 7.09 -13.93
N GLY A 134 1.35 6.57 -12.79
CA GLY A 134 0.91 5.28 -12.26
C GLY A 134 0.15 5.49 -10.97
N THR A 135 -1.16 5.24 -11.00
CA THR A 135 -2.19 5.34 -9.95
C THR A 135 -1.91 4.52 -8.68
N ALA A 136 -0.73 3.93 -8.50
CA ALA A 136 -0.42 2.92 -7.51
C ALA A 136 0.68 3.37 -6.53
N HIS A 137 0.33 3.49 -5.25
CA HIS A 137 1.30 3.71 -4.17
C HIS A 137 1.94 2.37 -3.78
N LYS A 138 3.28 2.32 -3.57
CA LYS A 138 4.02 1.08 -3.27
C LYS A 138 4.84 1.18 -1.98
N LEU A 139 4.87 0.11 -1.17
CA LEU A 139 5.78 -0.07 -0.03
C LEU A 139 6.92 -1.04 -0.40
N TRP A 140 8.11 -0.84 0.17
CA TRP A 140 9.25 -1.76 0.00
C TRP A 140 9.32 -2.75 1.18
N ASP A 141 9.29 -4.05 0.89
CA ASP A 141 9.28 -5.12 1.92
C ASP A 141 10.68 -5.58 2.38
N GLY A 142 11.75 -4.99 1.82
CA GLY A 142 13.12 -5.43 2.02
C GLY A 142 13.74 -6.15 0.82
N THR A 143 12.91 -6.64 -0.11
CA THR A 143 13.32 -7.42 -1.30
C THR A 143 12.70 -6.88 -2.59
N GLN A 144 11.45 -6.40 -2.56
CA GLN A 144 10.71 -5.88 -3.72
C GLN A 144 9.70 -4.77 -3.36
N TRP A 145 9.22 -4.08 -4.40
CA TRP A 145 8.16 -3.07 -4.33
C TRP A 145 6.77 -3.69 -4.39
N ILE A 146 5.95 -3.51 -3.35
CA ILE A 146 4.57 -4.00 -3.25
C ILE A 146 3.58 -2.85 -3.37
N THR A 147 2.62 -2.93 -4.28
CA THR A 147 1.52 -1.94 -4.36
C THR A 147 0.57 -2.06 -3.16
N VAL A 148 0.31 -0.96 -2.46
CA VAL A 148 -0.54 -0.93 -1.24
C VAL A 148 -1.89 -0.25 -1.41
N GLY A 149 -2.11 0.43 -2.53
CA GLY A 149 -3.39 1.03 -2.83
C GLY A 149 -3.37 1.90 -4.07
N THR A 150 -4.56 2.21 -4.54
CA THR A 150 -4.80 3.06 -5.69
C THR A 150 -5.54 4.32 -5.23
N LEU A 151 -5.03 5.50 -5.58
CA LEU A 151 -5.75 6.75 -5.28
C LEU A 151 -6.91 6.88 -6.26
N ASN A 152 -8.14 7.00 -5.74
CA ASN A 152 -9.26 7.38 -6.58
C ASN A 152 -9.22 8.90 -6.79
N GLU A 153 -8.87 9.33 -8.00
CA GLU A 153 -8.67 10.75 -8.34
C GLU A 153 -9.95 11.59 -8.25
N THR A 154 -11.12 10.96 -8.38
CA THR A 154 -12.42 11.65 -8.31
C THR A 154 -12.88 11.88 -6.87
N THR A 155 -12.60 10.93 -5.97
CA THR A 155 -13.05 10.99 -4.56
C THR A 155 -11.95 11.42 -3.61
N HIS A 156 -10.70 11.49 -4.07
CA HIS A 156 -9.50 11.69 -3.27
C HIS A 156 -9.37 10.72 -2.08
N LYS A 157 -10.01 9.55 -2.17
CA LYS A 157 -9.93 8.49 -1.17
C LYS A 157 -8.95 7.42 -1.63
N TYR A 158 -8.16 6.93 -0.68
CA TYR A 158 -7.34 5.75 -0.88
C TYR A 158 -8.25 4.54 -1.00
N LEU A 159 -8.27 3.92 -2.18
CA LEU A 159 -8.85 2.60 -2.33
C LEU A 159 -7.76 1.62 -1.93
N ARG A 160 -7.99 0.91 -0.81
CA ARG A 160 -7.29 -0.35 -0.59
C ARG A 160 -7.58 -1.21 -1.83
N ASN A 161 -6.56 -1.80 -2.44
CA ASN A 161 -6.78 -2.80 -3.49
C ASN A 161 -7.49 -4.01 -2.84
N LEU A 162 -8.82 -3.98 -2.79
CA LEU A 162 -9.64 -5.07 -2.26
C LEU A 162 -9.48 -6.35 -3.10
N THR A 163 -8.93 -6.24 -4.31
CA THR A 163 -8.51 -7.36 -5.15
C THR A 163 -7.45 -8.25 -4.49
N ASP A 164 -6.65 -7.73 -3.56
CA ASP A 164 -5.68 -8.52 -2.77
C ASP A 164 -6.31 -9.15 -1.53
N ASP A 165 -7.46 -8.63 -1.07
CA ASP A 165 -8.18 -9.17 0.08
C ASP A 165 -9.00 -10.42 -0.29
N PHE A 166 -9.45 -10.52 -1.54
CA PHE A 166 -10.13 -11.68 -2.11
C PHE A 166 -9.77 -11.86 -3.59
N PRO A 167 -8.81 -12.75 -3.92
CA PRO A 167 -8.42 -12.95 -5.31
C PRO A 167 -9.58 -13.47 -6.15
N ALA A 168 -9.49 -13.27 -7.47
CA ALA A 168 -10.47 -13.79 -8.40
C ALA A 168 -10.54 -15.33 -8.34
N TRP A 169 -11.72 -15.87 -8.60
CA TRP A 169 -11.92 -17.31 -8.73
C TRP A 169 -11.04 -17.86 -9.87
N THR A 170 -10.13 -18.76 -9.53
CA THR A 170 -9.28 -19.49 -10.49
C THR A 170 -9.98 -20.79 -10.87
N ALA A 171 -10.15 -21.02 -12.18
CA ALA A 171 -10.72 -22.27 -12.69
C ALA A 171 -9.75 -23.44 -12.46
N TYR A 172 -10.30 -24.61 -12.13
CA TYR A 172 -9.54 -25.86 -12.11
C TYR A 172 -10.42 -27.02 -12.53
N THR A 173 -9.80 -28.08 -13.03
CA THR A 173 -10.50 -29.31 -13.43
C THR A 173 -10.11 -30.43 -12.47
N PRO A 174 -10.99 -30.80 -11.52
CA PRO A 174 -10.73 -31.95 -10.65
C PRO A 174 -10.66 -33.24 -11.47
N VAL A 175 -9.75 -34.13 -11.11
CA VAL A 175 -9.80 -35.52 -11.56
C VAL A 175 -10.83 -36.26 -10.71
N VAL A 176 -11.75 -36.96 -11.34
CA VAL A 176 -12.82 -37.71 -10.65
C VAL A 176 -12.49 -39.20 -10.68
N THR A 177 -12.52 -39.84 -9.51
CA THR A 177 -12.37 -41.28 -9.34
C THR A 177 -13.48 -41.82 -8.44
N SER A 178 -13.73 -43.12 -8.49
CA SER A 178 -14.62 -43.80 -7.55
C SER A 178 -13.81 -44.56 -6.52
N SER A 179 -14.27 -44.60 -5.27
CA SER A 179 -13.61 -45.40 -4.22
C SER A 179 -13.61 -46.90 -4.56
N VAL A 180 -14.65 -47.36 -5.26
CA VAL A 180 -14.80 -48.74 -5.75
C VAL A 180 -15.33 -48.72 -7.17
N GLY A 181 -14.86 -49.64 -8.01
CA GLY A 181 -15.28 -49.73 -9.41
C GLY A 181 -14.76 -48.56 -10.25
N SER A 182 -15.41 -48.28 -11.37
CA SER A 182 -15.00 -47.23 -12.30
C SER A 182 -16.20 -46.57 -12.98
N PHE A 183 -16.12 -45.25 -13.17
CA PHE A 183 -17.00 -44.53 -14.06
C PHE A 183 -16.78 -44.94 -15.51
N THR A 184 -17.87 -45.09 -16.27
CA THR A 184 -17.77 -45.21 -17.73
C THR A 184 -17.58 -43.85 -18.37
N SER A 185 -18.31 -42.83 -17.89
CA SER A 185 -18.15 -41.45 -18.36
C SER A 185 -18.52 -40.47 -17.24
N VAL A 186 -17.56 -39.62 -16.88
CA VAL A 186 -17.68 -38.60 -15.84
C VAL A 186 -16.84 -37.38 -16.22
N SER A 187 -17.30 -36.20 -15.86
CA SER A 187 -16.52 -34.96 -15.97
C SER A 187 -16.66 -34.14 -14.69
N ALA A 188 -15.73 -33.22 -14.47
CA ALA A 188 -15.84 -32.24 -13.40
C ALA A 188 -15.34 -30.87 -13.83
N SER A 189 -15.90 -29.85 -13.20
CA SER A 189 -15.43 -28.47 -13.27
C SER A 189 -15.38 -27.89 -11.86
N GLY A 190 -14.39 -27.05 -11.61
CA GLY A 190 -14.20 -26.42 -10.32
C GLY A 190 -13.66 -25.01 -10.45
N SER A 191 -13.78 -24.27 -9.35
CA SER A 191 -13.03 -23.03 -9.17
C SER A 191 -12.66 -22.84 -7.72
N TYR A 192 -11.59 -22.11 -7.45
CA TYR A 192 -11.12 -21.83 -6.11
C TYR A 192 -10.60 -20.40 -5.96
N ILE A 193 -10.56 -19.93 -4.71
CA ILE A 193 -9.86 -18.74 -4.28
C ILE A 193 -8.85 -19.20 -3.24
N GLN A 194 -7.58 -18.76 -3.37
CA GLN A 194 -6.56 -19.00 -2.36
C GLN A 194 -6.06 -17.66 -1.79
N ARG A 195 -6.13 -17.51 -0.46
CA ARG A 195 -5.55 -16.38 0.27
C ARG A 195 -4.62 -16.90 1.35
N GLY A 196 -3.31 -16.72 1.16
CA GLY A 196 -2.32 -17.39 2.00
C GLY A 196 -2.54 -18.90 1.98
N LYS A 197 -2.74 -19.51 3.16
CA LYS A 197 -3.06 -20.94 3.29
C LYS A 197 -4.56 -21.26 3.23
N LEU A 198 -5.45 -20.27 3.24
CA LEU A 198 -6.89 -20.55 3.18
C LEU A 198 -7.32 -20.75 1.72
N VAL A 199 -7.92 -21.89 1.41
CA VAL A 199 -8.50 -22.20 0.09
C VAL A 199 -10.00 -22.36 0.23
N ALA A 200 -10.77 -21.54 -0.49
CA ALA A 200 -12.20 -21.73 -0.68
C ALA A 200 -12.44 -22.32 -2.07
N PHE A 201 -13.28 -23.35 -2.19
CA PHE A 201 -13.52 -24.03 -3.47
C PHE A 201 -15.00 -24.29 -3.72
N ARG A 202 -15.33 -24.50 -5.00
CA ARG A 202 -16.59 -25.06 -5.47
C ARG A 202 -16.35 -26.00 -6.65
N THR A 203 -17.06 -27.12 -6.67
CA THR A 203 -16.96 -28.14 -7.73
C THR A 203 -18.32 -28.67 -8.14
N ILE A 204 -18.39 -29.08 -9.41
CA ILE A 204 -19.50 -29.84 -9.98
C ILE A 204 -18.90 -31.07 -10.66
N VAL A 205 -19.39 -32.25 -10.31
CA VAL A 205 -19.16 -33.51 -11.02
C VAL A 205 -20.41 -33.84 -11.81
N THR A 206 -20.27 -34.18 -13.08
CA THR A 206 -21.36 -34.66 -13.94
C THR A 206 -21.07 -36.11 -14.32
N ILE A 207 -21.85 -37.04 -13.78
CA ILE A 207 -21.80 -38.47 -14.10
C ILE A 207 -22.74 -38.70 -15.28
N THR A 208 -22.20 -38.84 -16.49
CA THR A 208 -23.00 -39.20 -17.67
C THR A 208 -23.41 -40.66 -17.59
N THR A 209 -22.45 -41.55 -17.32
CA THR A 209 -22.69 -42.99 -17.18
C THR A 209 -21.90 -43.54 -16.01
N ASN A 210 -22.61 -44.02 -14.99
CA ASN A 210 -22.01 -44.46 -13.73
C ASN A 210 -21.06 -45.67 -13.88
N GLY A 211 -21.35 -46.57 -14.82
CA GLY A 211 -20.62 -47.83 -14.92
C GLY A 211 -20.76 -48.64 -13.64
N THR A 212 -19.64 -49.14 -13.12
CA THR A 212 -19.56 -49.94 -11.88
C THR A 212 -19.15 -49.12 -10.66
N ALA A 213 -19.07 -47.79 -10.78
CA ALA A 213 -18.66 -46.91 -9.69
C ALA A 213 -19.57 -47.06 -8.46
N ALA A 214 -18.96 -47.18 -7.28
CA ALA A 214 -19.59 -47.35 -5.98
C ALA A 214 -18.70 -46.80 -4.85
N GLY A 215 -19.17 -46.90 -3.60
CA GLY A 215 -18.46 -46.40 -2.42
C GLY A 215 -18.63 -44.89 -2.27
N GLY A 216 -17.63 -44.11 -2.65
CA GLY A 216 -17.69 -42.65 -2.69
C GLY A 216 -17.24 -42.09 -4.06
N VAL A 217 -17.59 -40.84 -4.32
CA VAL A 217 -17.08 -40.09 -5.47
C VAL A 217 -15.92 -39.22 -4.99
N GLU A 218 -14.73 -39.44 -5.54
CA GLU A 218 -13.48 -38.83 -5.10
C GLU A 218 -13.00 -37.81 -6.12
N LEU A 219 -12.50 -36.66 -5.65
CA LEU A 219 -11.95 -35.60 -6.47
C LEU A 219 -10.57 -35.17 -5.97
N THR A 220 -9.74 -34.70 -6.89
CA THR A 220 -8.50 -33.98 -6.54
C THR A 220 -8.80 -32.56 -6.04
N HIS A 221 -7.95 -32.08 -5.14
CA HIS A 221 -7.98 -30.69 -4.69
C HIS A 221 -7.21 -29.77 -5.64
N PRO A 222 -7.58 -28.47 -5.74
CA PRO A 222 -6.82 -27.51 -6.53
C PRO A 222 -5.43 -27.24 -5.93
N VAL A 223 -5.29 -27.33 -4.61
CA VAL A 223 -4.04 -27.19 -3.85
C VAL A 223 -4.02 -28.30 -2.80
N ALA A 224 -2.85 -28.86 -2.49
CA ALA A 224 -2.76 -29.93 -1.51
C ALA A 224 -3.23 -29.44 -0.12
N PRO A 225 -4.24 -30.09 0.49
CA PRO A 225 -4.68 -29.75 1.83
C PRO A 225 -3.68 -30.23 2.90
N ILE A 226 -3.63 -29.53 4.02
CA ILE A 226 -2.92 -29.91 5.25
C ILE A 226 -3.90 -29.96 6.43
N GLY A 227 -3.55 -30.74 7.45
CA GLY A 227 -4.29 -30.78 8.71
C GLY A 227 -5.32 -31.92 8.80
N PRO A 228 -6.17 -31.89 9.84
CA PRO A 228 -7.17 -32.93 10.07
C PRO A 228 -8.26 -32.92 9.00
N GLN A 229 -9.05 -34.01 8.95
CA GLN A 229 -10.21 -34.10 8.07
C GLN A 229 -11.19 -32.95 8.34
N GLN A 230 -11.64 -32.28 7.27
CA GLN A 230 -12.61 -31.19 7.32
C GLN A 230 -13.86 -31.54 6.51
N ASN A 231 -15.03 -31.12 6.98
CA ASN A 231 -16.30 -31.41 6.33
C ASN A 231 -16.82 -30.20 5.52
N CYS A 232 -17.46 -30.50 4.41
CA CYS A 232 -17.98 -29.54 3.44
C CYS A 232 -19.45 -29.85 3.10
N SER A 233 -20.16 -28.84 2.62
CA SER A 233 -21.52 -29.01 2.10
C SER A 233 -21.48 -29.64 0.71
N ALA A 234 -22.38 -30.58 0.47
CA ALA A 234 -22.57 -31.18 -0.84
C ALA A 234 -24.05 -31.53 -1.09
N HIS A 235 -24.42 -31.68 -2.36
CA HIS A 235 -25.73 -32.19 -2.75
C HIS A 235 -25.68 -32.84 -4.13
N ALA A 236 -26.66 -33.69 -4.42
CA ALA A 236 -26.86 -34.32 -5.71
C ALA A 236 -28.13 -33.78 -6.37
N ASN A 237 -28.04 -33.50 -7.67
CA ASN A 237 -29.18 -33.22 -8.55
C ASN A 237 -29.21 -34.23 -9.71
N GLY A 238 -30.39 -34.66 -10.14
CA GLY A 238 -30.54 -35.54 -11.30
C GLY A 238 -31.74 -36.47 -11.16
N PRO A 239 -31.62 -37.78 -11.48
CA PRO A 239 -32.72 -38.75 -11.35
C PRO A 239 -33.34 -38.82 -9.95
N SER A 240 -32.57 -38.42 -8.93
CA SER A 240 -33.06 -38.18 -7.57
C SER A 240 -32.23 -37.06 -6.95
N ASN A 241 -32.86 -36.25 -6.10
CA ASN A 241 -32.21 -35.13 -5.42
C ASN A 241 -32.06 -35.45 -3.93
N PHE A 242 -30.87 -35.24 -3.38
CA PHE A 242 -30.60 -35.48 -1.96
C PHE A 242 -29.40 -34.69 -1.48
N THR A 243 -29.36 -34.46 -0.18
CA THR A 243 -28.18 -33.90 0.49
C THR A 243 -27.05 -34.93 0.51
N CYS A 244 -25.84 -34.44 0.31
CA CYS A 244 -24.60 -35.17 0.47
C CYS A 244 -23.77 -34.47 1.54
N TRP A 245 -22.71 -35.13 1.95
CA TRP A 245 -21.62 -34.47 2.67
C TRP A 245 -20.32 -34.77 1.93
N ALA A 246 -19.37 -33.86 2.05
CA ALA A 246 -18.04 -34.04 1.47
C ALA A 246 -16.96 -33.91 2.55
N SER A 247 -15.94 -34.74 2.46
CA SER A 247 -14.78 -34.71 3.36
C SER A 247 -13.51 -34.37 2.62
N ILE A 248 -12.80 -33.35 3.10
CA ILE A 248 -11.45 -32.99 2.69
C ILE A 248 -10.47 -33.84 3.52
N LEU A 249 -9.67 -34.65 2.84
CA LEU A 249 -8.64 -35.50 3.43
C LEU A 249 -7.26 -35.00 2.99
N ALA A 250 -6.30 -34.98 3.93
CA ALA A 250 -4.90 -34.63 3.65
C ALA A 250 -4.00 -35.84 3.36
N SER A 251 -4.41 -37.04 3.78
CA SER A 251 -3.67 -38.29 3.55
C SER A 251 -4.63 -39.47 3.36
N PRO A 252 -4.77 -40.02 2.14
CA PRO A 252 -4.34 -39.41 0.87
C PRO A 252 -5.11 -38.10 0.59
N ALA A 253 -4.49 -37.17 -0.14
CA ALA A 253 -5.09 -35.89 -0.48
C ALA A 253 -6.26 -36.04 -1.47
N LYS A 254 -7.51 -36.02 -0.98
CA LYS A 254 -8.72 -36.11 -1.81
C LYS A 254 -9.95 -35.48 -1.16
N LEU A 255 -10.91 -35.09 -1.99
CA LEU A 255 -12.27 -34.72 -1.56
C LEU A 255 -13.16 -35.95 -1.82
N ILE A 256 -13.80 -36.50 -0.79
CA ILE A 256 -14.74 -37.63 -0.96
C ILE A 256 -16.16 -37.18 -0.70
N LEU A 257 -17.07 -37.46 -1.65
CA LEU A 257 -18.50 -37.21 -1.53
C LEU A 257 -19.21 -38.51 -1.19
N LEU A 258 -20.09 -38.43 -0.21
CA LEU A 258 -20.98 -39.50 0.22
C LEU A 258 -22.40 -38.94 0.40
N LYS A 259 -23.40 -39.80 0.24
CA LYS A 259 -24.78 -39.46 0.57
C LYS A 259 -24.90 -39.26 2.08
N TYR A 260 -25.93 -38.54 2.53
CA TYR A 260 -26.14 -38.21 3.95
C TYR A 260 -26.13 -39.44 4.90
N ASP A 261 -26.45 -40.63 4.40
CA ASP A 261 -26.47 -41.90 5.13
C ASP A 261 -25.14 -42.69 5.05
N GLY A 262 -24.10 -42.09 4.47
CA GLY A 262 -22.79 -42.72 4.25
C GLY A 262 -22.74 -43.65 3.03
N THR A 263 -23.81 -43.76 2.25
CA THR A 263 -23.84 -44.61 1.04
C THR A 263 -23.37 -43.85 -0.21
N TYR A 264 -23.24 -44.59 -1.31
CA TYR A 264 -22.77 -44.05 -2.59
C TYR A 264 -23.74 -42.97 -3.14
N PRO A 265 -23.24 -41.78 -3.49
CA PRO A 265 -24.10 -40.70 -3.97
C PRO A 265 -24.26 -40.66 -5.49
N GLY A 266 -23.67 -41.57 -6.27
CA GLY A 266 -23.66 -41.48 -7.74
C GLY A 266 -24.72 -42.32 -8.44
N ALA A 267 -25.14 -41.85 -9.62
CA ALA A 267 -25.96 -42.59 -10.59
C ALA A 267 -25.73 -42.02 -11.99
N SER A 268 -26.13 -42.74 -13.05
CA SER A 268 -26.07 -42.20 -14.42
C SER A 268 -27.00 -41.00 -14.56
N GLY A 269 -26.52 -39.92 -15.19
CA GLY A 269 -27.25 -38.66 -15.33
C GLY A 269 -27.23 -37.77 -14.09
N MET A 270 -26.38 -38.05 -13.10
CA MET A 270 -26.33 -37.30 -11.84
C MET A 270 -25.26 -36.21 -11.85
N SER A 271 -25.60 -35.06 -11.25
CA SER A 271 -24.69 -33.95 -10.99
C SER A 271 -24.46 -33.79 -9.49
N LEU A 272 -23.21 -33.85 -9.05
CA LEU A 272 -22.82 -33.71 -7.64
C LEU A 272 -22.11 -32.38 -7.42
N TYR A 273 -22.57 -31.61 -6.46
CA TYR A 273 -22.05 -30.29 -6.13
C TYR A 273 -21.38 -30.36 -4.76
N ALA A 274 -20.21 -29.74 -4.62
CA ALA A 274 -19.53 -29.59 -3.34
C ALA A 274 -18.84 -28.23 -3.23
N ASN A 275 -18.82 -27.67 -2.04
CA ASN A 275 -18.13 -26.41 -1.74
C ASN A 275 -17.67 -26.38 -0.29
N GLY A 276 -16.58 -25.66 -0.03
CA GLY A 276 -16.08 -25.49 1.32
C GLY A 276 -14.76 -24.76 1.39
N VAL A 277 -14.13 -24.84 2.55
CA VAL A 277 -12.87 -24.16 2.86
C VAL A 277 -11.89 -25.14 3.50
N TYR A 278 -10.60 -25.02 3.20
CA TYR A 278 -9.54 -25.80 3.83
C TYR A 278 -8.22 -25.04 3.93
N GLU A 279 -7.29 -25.58 4.72
CA GLU A 279 -5.92 -25.09 4.81
C GLU A 279 -5.02 -25.84 3.83
N ALA A 280 -4.26 -25.11 3.01
CA ALA A 280 -3.26 -25.65 2.08
C ALA A 280 -1.90 -25.86 2.77
N ALA A 281 -1.14 -26.85 2.29
CA ALA A 281 0.22 -27.16 2.73
C ALA A 281 1.17 -25.95 2.62
#